data_AF-A0A3D0RG63-F1
#
_entry.id   AF-A0A3D0RG63-F1
#
_cell.length_a   1.000
_cell.length_b   1.000
_cell.length_c   1.000
_cell.angle_alpha   90.00
_cell.angle_beta   90.00
_cell.angle_gamma   90.00
#
_symmetry.space_group_name_H-M   'P 1'
#
loop_
_entity.id
_entity.type
_entity.pdbx_description
1 polymer ?
#
loop_
_entity_poly.entity_id
_entity_poly.type
_entity_poly.pdbx_seq_one_letter_code
_entity_poly.pdbx_strand_id
1 'polypeptide(L)'
;RVKIEHPVNVAARYLNSLEIELTSKNSSVANLALTCPNGMLGKDFLEEYINTYNEEGIRDQIELADKTSQLIDDHLSKLSEELSSVETQVQDYKQSQGLTDIASQADVYNTQSASVGQMKVEAETQYSIVSSLNNYVQGKRDHDQLIPANSGINSEALTAQINAYNDLVLERNRLSRIASSSNQSMIDLNNRIESTFNSVKSGLQNEKNNLEIQQRDISAMYYRNNARIRAIPRQERV
;
A
#
# COMPACT_ATOMS: atom_id res chain seq x y z
N ARG A 1 -53.64 58.20 -59.24
CA ARG A 1 -54.03 58.23 -57.81
C ARG A 1 -53.08 57.28 -57.08
N VAL A 2 -52.26 57.76 -56.15
CA VAL A 2 -51.38 56.90 -55.33
C VAL A 2 -52.20 56.33 -54.20
N LYS A 3 -52.19 55.00 -54.03
CA LYS A 3 -52.85 54.29 -52.93
C LYS A 3 -51.76 53.75 -52.00
N ILE A 4 -51.78 54.16 -50.75
CA ILE A 4 -50.83 53.72 -49.72
C ILE A 4 -51.45 52.50 -49.02
N GLU A 5 -50.75 51.38 -49.00
CA GLU A 5 -51.17 50.15 -48.31
C GLU A 5 -50.26 49.91 -47.09
N HIS A 6 -50.82 49.35 -46.02
CA HIS A 6 -50.04 49.05 -44.81
C HIS A 6 -49.02 47.94 -45.10
N PRO A 7 -47.73 48.10 -44.73
CA PRO A 7 -46.65 47.19 -45.13
C PRO A 7 -46.91 45.73 -44.72
N VAL A 8 -47.48 45.50 -43.53
CA VAL A 8 -47.86 44.15 -43.06
C VAL A 8 -48.92 43.50 -43.95
N ASN A 9 -49.90 44.27 -44.43
CA ASN A 9 -50.95 43.74 -45.30
C ASN A 9 -50.41 43.40 -46.69
N VAL A 10 -49.44 44.17 -47.17
CA VAL A 10 -48.71 43.88 -48.41
C VAL A 10 -47.88 42.61 -48.22
N ALA A 11 -47.10 42.51 -47.15
CA ALA A 11 -46.30 41.32 -46.86
C ALA A 11 -47.17 40.06 -46.74
N ALA A 12 -48.28 40.12 -46.01
CA ALA A 12 -49.24 39.02 -45.89
C ALA A 12 -49.82 38.61 -47.25
N ARG A 13 -50.09 39.56 -48.15
CA ARG A 13 -50.54 39.25 -49.52
C ARG A 13 -49.48 38.49 -50.30
N TYR A 14 -48.22 38.90 -50.22
CA TYR A 14 -47.12 38.21 -50.90
C TYR A 14 -46.88 36.82 -50.32
N LEU A 15 -46.95 36.67 -48.99
CA LEU A 15 -46.84 35.37 -48.32
C LEU A 15 -47.98 34.41 -48.68
N ASN A 16 -49.22 34.90 -48.74
CA ASN A 16 -50.36 34.08 -49.14
C ASN A 16 -50.32 33.64 -50.61
N SER A 17 -49.56 34.36 -51.45
CA SER A 17 -49.34 34.04 -52.87
C SER A 17 -48.04 33.26 -53.11
N LEU A 18 -47.29 32.94 -52.06
CA LEU A 18 -46.04 32.19 -52.12
C LEU A 18 -46.31 30.71 -51.92
N GLU A 19 -45.97 29.91 -52.92
CA GLU A 19 -46.01 28.46 -52.87
C GLU A 19 -44.59 27.92 -52.65
N ILE A 20 -44.44 27.04 -51.67
CA ILE A 20 -43.17 26.41 -51.30
C ILE A 20 -43.36 24.90 -51.36
N GLU A 21 -42.61 24.24 -52.23
CA GLU A 21 -42.64 22.79 -52.38
C GLU A 21 -41.24 22.21 -52.26
N LEU A 22 -41.09 21.16 -51.45
CA LEU A 22 -39.84 20.41 -51.43
C LEU A 22 -39.69 19.63 -52.74
N THR A 23 -38.50 19.70 -53.34
CA THR A 23 -38.20 18.96 -54.58
C THR A 23 -38.31 17.44 -54.40
N SER A 24 -38.19 16.93 -53.17
CA SER A 24 -38.62 15.59 -52.76
C SER A 24 -38.77 15.52 -51.23
N LYS A 25 -39.40 14.45 -50.71
CA LYS A 25 -39.63 14.28 -49.25
C LYS A 25 -38.36 14.27 -48.40
N ASN A 26 -37.20 14.00 -49.00
CA ASN A 26 -35.90 13.96 -48.31
C ASN A 26 -34.92 15.01 -48.84
N SER A 27 -35.39 15.98 -49.64
CA SER A 27 -34.53 17.00 -50.23
C SER A 27 -34.35 18.18 -49.29
N SER A 28 -33.15 18.74 -49.26
CA SER A 28 -32.85 20.06 -48.67
C SER A 28 -33.12 21.23 -49.62
N VAL A 29 -33.59 20.93 -50.85
CA VAL A 29 -33.88 21.94 -51.88
C VAL A 29 -35.39 22.17 -51.97
N ALA A 30 -35.81 23.42 -51.78
CA ALA A 30 -37.18 23.87 -51.96
C ALA A 30 -37.33 24.65 -53.27
N ASN A 31 -38.42 24.40 -53.99
CA ASN A 31 -38.89 25.24 -55.08
C ASN A 31 -39.83 26.30 -54.52
N LEU A 32 -39.60 27.56 -54.88
CA LEU A 32 -40.44 28.68 -54.51
C LEU A 32 -41.11 29.25 -55.76
N ALA A 33 -42.42 29.44 -55.71
CA ALA A 33 -43.19 30.08 -56.77
C ALA A 33 -44.04 31.20 -56.19
N LEU A 34 -44.03 32.38 -56.82
CA LEU A 34 -44.79 33.54 -56.37
C LEU A 34 -45.63 34.09 -57.52
N THR A 35 -46.95 34.14 -57.33
CA THR A 35 -47.86 34.78 -58.28
C THR A 35 -48.10 36.23 -57.87
N CYS A 36 -47.64 37.18 -58.69
CA CYS A 36 -47.79 38.61 -58.40
C CYS A 36 -48.10 39.45 -59.67
N PRO A 37 -48.80 40.60 -59.54
CA PRO A 37 -49.11 41.47 -60.69
C PRO A 37 -47.89 42.19 -61.29
N ASN A 38 -46.80 42.33 -60.53
CA ASN A 38 -45.58 43.01 -60.95
C ASN A 38 -44.39 42.09 -60.75
N GLY A 39 -43.88 41.50 -61.85
CA GLY A 39 -42.79 40.53 -61.81
C GLY A 39 -41.48 41.06 -61.23
N MET A 40 -41.20 42.36 -61.35
CA MET A 40 -39.98 42.96 -60.78
C MET A 40 -40.07 42.99 -59.25
N LEU A 41 -41.18 43.46 -58.69
CA LEU A 41 -41.41 43.45 -57.24
C LEU A 41 -41.51 42.03 -56.67
N GLY A 42 -42.02 41.08 -57.44
CA GLY A 42 -42.05 39.66 -57.04
C GLY A 42 -40.66 39.05 -56.97
N LYS A 43 -39.79 39.37 -57.93
CA LYS A 43 -38.38 38.95 -57.91
C LYS A 43 -37.66 39.52 -56.69
N ASP A 44 -37.78 40.82 -56.45
CA ASP A 44 -37.12 41.49 -55.33
C ASP A 44 -37.58 40.91 -53.98
N PHE A 45 -38.88 40.60 -53.85
CA PHE A 45 -39.42 39.94 -52.65
C PHE A 45 -38.83 38.53 -52.46
N LEU A 46 -38.80 37.70 -53.50
CA LEU A 46 -38.26 36.34 -53.40
C LEU A 46 -36.77 36.35 -53.06
N GLU A 47 -36.00 37.24 -53.68
CA GLU A 47 -34.57 37.40 -53.42
C GLU A 47 -34.32 37.79 -51.96
N GLU A 48 -35.04 38.80 -51.46
CA GLU A 48 -34.91 39.24 -50.06
C GLU A 48 -35.39 38.17 -49.07
N TYR A 49 -36.47 37.45 -49.39
CA TYR A 49 -36.99 36.37 -48.56
C TYR A 49 -35.99 35.22 -48.44
N ILE A 50 -35.36 34.82 -49.55
CA ILE A 50 -34.33 33.76 -49.58
C ILE A 50 -33.09 34.21 -48.80
N ASN A 51 -32.63 35.44 -49.03
CA ASN A 51 -31.46 35.98 -48.33
C ASN A 51 -31.71 36.03 -46.82
N THR A 52 -32.84 36.59 -46.39
CA THR A 52 -33.23 36.66 -44.97
C THR A 52 -33.32 35.26 -44.36
N TYR A 53 -33.95 34.29 -45.04
CA TYR A 53 -34.06 32.92 -44.55
C TYR A 53 -32.69 32.25 -44.37
N ASN A 54 -31.79 32.43 -45.34
CA ASN A 54 -30.43 31.88 -45.26
C ASN A 54 -29.62 32.54 -44.15
N GLU A 55 -29.75 33.86 -43.96
CA GLU A 55 -29.09 34.61 -42.90
C GLU A 55 -29.57 34.17 -41.51
N GLU A 56 -30.88 34.04 -41.30
CA GLU A 56 -31.43 33.50 -40.05
C GLU A 56 -30.99 32.05 -39.82
N GLY A 57 -30.97 31.21 -40.87
CA GLY A 57 -30.50 29.83 -40.75
C GLY A 57 -29.04 29.70 -40.31
N ILE A 58 -28.16 30.59 -40.80
CA ILE A 58 -26.76 30.67 -40.33
C ILE A 58 -26.71 31.16 -38.88
N ARG A 59 -27.53 32.16 -38.53
CA ARG A 59 -27.59 32.69 -37.16
C ARG A 59 -28.03 31.63 -36.15
N ASP A 60 -29.06 30.85 -36.48
CA ASP A 60 -29.55 29.74 -35.66
C ASP A 60 -28.46 28.66 -35.46
N GLN A 61 -27.69 28.35 -36.51
CA GLN A 61 -26.58 27.40 -36.42
C GLN A 61 -25.46 27.92 -35.52
N ILE A 62 -25.13 29.23 -35.60
CA ILE A 62 -24.14 29.85 -34.73
C ILE A 62 -24.61 29.85 -33.28
N GLU A 63 -25.88 30.19 -33.01
CA GLU A 63 -26.44 30.18 -31.66
C GLU A 63 -26.48 28.76 -31.07
N LEU A 64 -26.83 27.76 -31.88
CA LEU A 64 -26.80 26.36 -31.47
C LEU A 64 -25.38 25.90 -31.15
N ALA A 65 -24.41 26.26 -32.00
CA ALA A 65 -23.00 25.92 -31.79
C ALA A 65 -22.45 26.57 -30.52
N ASP A 66 -22.78 27.84 -30.26
CA ASP A 66 -22.34 28.57 -29.06
C ASP A 66 -22.93 27.95 -27.78
N LYS A 67 -24.25 27.68 -27.75
CA LYS A 67 -24.89 26.98 -26.63
C LYS A 67 -24.31 25.58 -26.39
N THR A 68 -23.99 24.87 -27.47
CA THR A 68 -23.38 23.54 -27.37
C THR A 68 -21.96 23.64 -26.82
N SER A 69 -21.17 24.62 -27.27
CA SER A 69 -19.82 24.86 -26.75
C SER A 69 -19.85 25.20 -25.27
N GLN A 70 -20.72 26.11 -24.85
CA GLN A 70 -20.88 26.49 -23.44
C GLN A 70 -21.22 25.29 -22.55
N LEU A 71 -22.12 24.42 -23.01
CA LEU A 71 -22.47 23.21 -22.28
C LEU A 71 -21.30 22.22 -22.16
N ILE A 72 -20.48 22.10 -23.21
CA ILE A 72 -19.26 21.28 -23.20
C ILE A 72 -18.23 21.86 -22.23
N ASP A 73 -17.98 23.17 -22.29
CA ASP A 73 -17.02 23.85 -21.42
C ASP A 73 -17.42 23.73 -19.94
N ASP A 74 -18.70 23.91 -19.62
CA ASP A 74 -19.24 23.71 -18.27
C ASP A 74 -19.05 22.27 -17.78
N HIS A 75 -19.28 21.28 -18.64
CA HIS A 75 -19.08 19.87 -18.30
C HIS A 75 -17.60 19.54 -18.07
N LEU A 76 -16.71 20.06 -18.92
CA LEU A 76 -15.26 19.86 -18.77
C LEU A 76 -14.74 20.53 -17.49
N SER A 77 -15.19 21.74 -17.19
CA SER A 77 -14.81 22.45 -15.95
C SER A 77 -15.24 21.66 -14.71
N LYS A 78 -16.50 21.20 -14.66
CA LYS A 78 -17.00 20.38 -13.54
C LYS A 78 -16.24 19.07 -13.40
N LEU A 79 -15.96 18.38 -14.51
CA LEU A 79 -15.19 17.14 -14.49
C LEU A 79 -13.77 17.37 -13.98
N SER A 80 -13.12 18.46 -14.39
CA SER A 80 -11.80 18.84 -13.88
C SER A 80 -11.82 19.17 -12.39
N GLU A 81 -12.84 19.88 -11.90
CA GLU A 81 -13.03 20.16 -10.47
C GLU A 81 -13.26 18.87 -9.66
N GLU A 82 -14.12 17.98 -10.15
CA GLU A 82 -14.38 16.68 -9.52
C GLU A 82 -13.10 15.82 -9.47
N LEU A 83 -12.35 15.74 -10.57
CA LEU A 83 -11.06 15.03 -10.61
C LEU A 83 -10.05 15.63 -9.64
N SER A 84 -9.91 16.96 -9.63
CA SER A 84 -9.00 17.64 -8.70
C SER A 84 -9.39 17.43 -7.23
N SER A 85 -10.70 17.41 -6.95
CA SER A 85 -11.21 17.08 -5.61
C SER A 85 -10.90 15.63 -5.24
N VAL A 86 -11.09 14.67 -6.14
CA VAL A 86 -10.76 13.26 -5.89
C VAL A 86 -9.27 13.08 -5.68
N GLU A 87 -8.42 13.72 -6.49
CA GLU A 87 -6.96 13.68 -6.32
C GLU A 87 -6.52 14.27 -4.98
N THR A 88 -7.12 15.40 -4.57
CA THR A 88 -6.86 16.02 -3.26
C THR A 88 -7.29 15.11 -2.12
N GLN A 89 -8.46 14.49 -2.22
CA GLN A 89 -8.94 13.54 -1.20
C GLN A 89 -8.01 12.32 -1.08
N VAL A 90 -7.53 11.78 -2.21
CA VAL A 90 -6.55 10.69 -2.23
C VAL A 90 -5.22 11.14 -1.60
N GLN A 91 -4.75 12.34 -1.92
CA GLN A 91 -3.53 12.91 -1.36
C GLN A 91 -3.65 13.09 0.17
N ASP A 92 -4.73 13.72 0.64
CA ASP A 92 -4.99 13.98 2.05
C ASP A 92 -5.13 12.68 2.84
N TYR A 93 -5.82 11.68 2.27
CA TYR A 93 -5.89 10.35 2.86
C TYR A 93 -4.50 9.72 2.99
N LYS A 94 -3.71 9.71 1.90
CA LYS A 94 -2.33 9.19 1.91
C LYS A 94 -1.45 9.92 2.93
N GLN A 95 -1.50 11.25 3.00
CA GLN A 95 -0.75 12.06 3.97
C GLN A 95 -1.19 11.76 5.41
N SER A 96 -2.49 11.69 5.68
CA SER A 96 -3.03 11.38 7.03
C SER A 96 -2.60 10.00 7.54
N GLN A 97 -2.39 9.05 6.62
CA GLN A 97 -1.93 7.69 6.92
C GLN A 97 -0.40 7.51 6.81
N GLY A 98 0.35 8.54 6.40
CA GLY A 98 1.80 8.46 6.19
C GLY A 98 2.23 7.61 4.98
N LEU A 99 1.35 7.44 3.99
CA LEU A 99 1.53 6.59 2.80
C LEU A 99 2.14 7.40 1.65
N THR A 100 3.42 7.72 1.73
CA THR A 100 4.11 8.52 0.68
C THR A 100 4.54 7.67 -0.52
N ASP A 101 4.79 6.37 -0.32
CA ASP A 101 5.10 5.37 -1.35
C ASP A 101 4.78 3.96 -0.82
N ILE A 102 3.60 3.42 -1.16
CA ILE A 102 3.12 2.14 -0.62
C ILE A 102 4.00 0.97 -1.07
N ALA A 103 4.49 1.01 -2.33
CA ALA A 103 5.35 -0.03 -2.88
C ALA A 103 6.72 -0.07 -2.17
N SER A 104 7.37 1.10 -2.01
CA SER A 104 8.65 1.17 -1.29
C SER A 104 8.50 0.76 0.19
N GLN A 105 7.40 1.17 0.84
CA GLN A 105 7.13 0.77 2.23
C GLN A 105 6.88 -0.75 2.35
N ALA A 106 6.20 -1.37 1.40
CA ALA A 106 5.95 -2.81 1.39
C ALA A 106 7.25 -3.62 1.36
N ASP A 107 8.21 -3.23 0.52
CA ASP A 107 9.51 -3.87 0.43
C ASP A 107 10.34 -3.70 1.72
N VAL A 108 10.30 -2.52 2.33
CA VAL A 108 10.94 -2.26 3.62
C VAL A 108 10.33 -3.14 4.71
N TYR A 109 9.00 -3.22 4.78
CA TYR A 109 8.31 -4.05 5.77
C TYR A 109 8.58 -5.54 5.56
N ASN A 110 8.60 -6.02 4.32
CA ASN A 110 8.95 -7.41 3.99
C ASN A 110 10.38 -7.75 4.42
N THR A 111 11.34 -6.87 4.10
CA THR A 111 12.74 -7.02 4.51
C THR A 111 12.87 -7.05 6.03
N GLN A 112 12.17 -6.14 6.71
CA GLN A 112 12.18 -6.10 8.18
C GLN A 112 11.51 -7.34 8.79
N SER A 113 10.45 -7.87 8.19
CA SER A 113 9.79 -9.10 8.64
C SER A 113 10.68 -10.32 8.45
N ALA A 114 11.38 -10.42 7.33
CA ALA A 114 12.37 -11.47 7.09
C ALA A 114 13.50 -11.42 8.13
N SER A 115 14.04 -10.23 8.41
CA SER A 115 15.07 -10.02 9.43
C SER A 115 14.58 -10.42 10.83
N VAL A 116 13.37 -10.01 11.23
CA VAL A 116 12.77 -10.41 12.53
C VAL A 116 12.50 -11.91 12.59
N GLY A 117 12.07 -12.53 11.48
CA GLY A 117 11.92 -13.98 11.38
C GLY A 117 13.24 -14.71 11.60
N GLN A 118 14.34 -14.23 11.01
CA GLN A 118 15.67 -14.79 11.20
C GLN A 118 16.11 -14.69 12.68
N MET A 119 15.97 -13.52 13.30
CA MET A 119 16.27 -13.33 14.73
C MET A 119 15.46 -14.26 15.63
N LYS A 120 14.19 -14.53 15.28
CA LYS A 120 13.33 -15.46 16.02
C LYS A 120 13.89 -16.89 15.98
N VAL A 121 14.25 -17.36 14.79
CA VAL A 121 14.81 -18.72 14.60
C VAL A 121 16.13 -18.88 15.35
N GLU A 122 16.99 -17.86 15.33
CA GLU A 122 18.26 -17.86 16.06
C GLU A 122 18.06 -17.94 17.58
N ALA A 123 17.16 -17.11 18.13
CA ALA A 123 16.82 -17.14 19.56
C ALA A 123 16.15 -18.46 19.98
N GLU A 124 15.30 -19.05 19.12
CA GLU A 124 14.70 -20.38 19.31
C GLU A 124 15.75 -21.49 19.36
N THR A 125 16.71 -21.44 18.45
CA THR A 125 17.82 -22.40 18.39
C THR A 125 18.69 -22.31 19.64
N GLN A 126 19.10 -21.11 20.04
CA GLN A 126 19.93 -20.90 21.24
C GLN A 126 19.21 -21.35 22.51
N TYR A 127 17.93 -21.01 22.66
CA TYR A 127 17.14 -21.48 23.80
C TYR A 127 17.04 -22.99 23.86
N SER A 128 16.84 -23.66 22.72
CA SER A 128 16.78 -25.12 22.64
C SER A 128 18.09 -25.77 23.09
N ILE A 129 19.23 -25.24 22.63
CA ILE A 129 20.57 -25.70 23.02
C ILE A 129 20.78 -25.51 24.53
N VAL A 130 20.59 -24.29 25.03
CA VAL A 130 20.81 -23.96 26.45
C VAL A 130 19.84 -24.72 27.35
N SER A 131 18.57 -24.85 26.97
CA SER A 131 17.57 -25.61 27.73
C SER A 131 17.91 -27.10 27.79
N SER A 132 18.36 -27.69 26.67
CA SER A 132 18.81 -29.08 26.63
C SER A 132 20.02 -29.30 27.54
N LEU A 133 20.98 -28.38 27.52
CA LEU A 133 22.16 -28.45 28.38
C LEU A 133 21.81 -28.23 29.86
N ASN A 134 20.91 -27.30 30.17
CA ASN A 134 20.41 -27.10 31.53
C ASN A 134 19.72 -28.36 32.06
N ASN A 135 18.87 -28.99 31.26
CA ASN A 135 18.22 -30.26 31.63
C ASN A 135 19.25 -31.38 31.84
N TYR A 136 20.26 -31.46 30.98
CA TYR A 136 21.36 -32.41 31.13
C TYR A 136 22.13 -32.21 32.44
N VAL A 137 22.44 -30.96 32.79
CA VAL A 137 23.15 -30.61 34.04
C VAL A 137 22.26 -30.86 35.26
N GLN A 138 20.98 -30.51 35.22
CA GLN A 138 20.03 -30.74 36.32
C GLN A 138 19.75 -32.22 36.58
N GLY A 139 19.80 -33.06 35.54
CA GLY A 139 19.60 -34.50 35.65
C GLY A 139 20.78 -35.26 36.28
N LYS A 140 21.94 -34.62 36.45
CA LYS A 140 23.10 -35.25 37.08
C LYS A 140 23.07 -35.11 38.59
N ARG A 141 23.29 -36.23 39.28
CA ARG A 141 23.54 -36.26 40.72
C ARG A 141 25.04 -36.27 41.07
N ASP A 142 25.87 -36.77 40.16
CA ASP A 142 27.31 -36.92 40.37
C ASP A 142 28.08 -35.90 39.52
N HIS A 143 28.92 -35.08 40.17
CA HIS A 143 29.73 -34.01 39.58
C HIS A 143 30.99 -34.54 38.84
N ASP A 144 30.83 -35.67 38.17
CA ASP A 144 31.92 -36.57 37.78
C ASP A 144 32.15 -36.60 36.28
N GLN A 145 31.22 -36.02 35.54
CA GLN A 145 31.16 -36.12 34.11
C GLN A 145 31.27 -34.74 33.48
N LEU A 146 31.98 -34.70 32.36
CA LEU A 146 32.15 -33.50 31.55
C LEU A 146 30.79 -32.99 31.04
N ILE A 147 30.72 -31.68 30.87
CA ILE A 147 29.63 -30.98 30.23
C ILE A 147 30.07 -30.63 28.80
N PRO A 148 29.27 -30.93 27.76
CA PRO A 148 29.62 -30.59 26.39
C PRO A 148 29.83 -29.07 26.22
N ALA A 149 31.05 -28.63 25.95
CA ALA A 149 31.40 -27.21 25.83
C ALA A 149 31.11 -26.62 24.43
N ASN A 150 31.09 -27.46 23.38
CA ASN A 150 30.95 -27.03 21.98
C ASN A 150 29.54 -27.25 21.41
N SER A 151 28.50 -27.18 22.25
CA SER A 151 27.11 -27.45 21.84
C SER A 151 26.47 -26.34 20.97
N GLY A 152 27.24 -25.32 20.56
CA GLY A 152 26.73 -24.18 19.78
C GLY A 152 26.13 -23.06 20.62
N ILE A 153 26.62 -22.88 21.85
CA ILE A 153 26.22 -21.78 22.75
C ILE A 153 26.90 -20.48 22.33
N ASN A 154 26.13 -19.41 22.19
CA ASN A 154 26.67 -18.10 21.82
C ASN A 154 27.27 -17.33 23.01
N SER A 155 26.88 -17.64 24.25
CA SER A 155 27.38 -16.97 25.46
C SER A 155 28.83 -17.38 25.79
N GLU A 156 29.77 -16.48 25.52
CA GLU A 156 31.20 -16.68 25.80
C GLU A 156 31.46 -16.93 27.30
N ALA A 157 30.77 -16.19 28.17
CA ALA A 157 30.91 -16.32 29.62
C ALA A 157 30.50 -17.72 30.10
N LEU A 158 29.40 -18.26 29.56
CA LEU A 158 28.92 -19.59 29.91
C LEU A 158 29.86 -20.67 29.39
N THR A 159 30.36 -20.53 28.15
CA THR A 159 31.37 -21.42 27.57
C THR A 159 32.64 -21.46 28.42
N ALA A 160 33.12 -20.32 28.90
CA ALA A 160 34.28 -20.23 29.79
C ALA A 160 34.04 -20.95 31.13
N GLN A 161 32.86 -20.80 31.73
CA GLN A 161 32.48 -21.49 32.97
C GLN A 161 32.44 -23.02 32.80
N ILE A 162 31.87 -23.49 31.68
CA ILE A 162 31.80 -24.93 31.35
C ILE A 162 33.21 -25.50 31.18
N ASN A 163 34.10 -24.80 30.48
CA ASN A 163 35.49 -25.22 30.31
C ASN A 163 36.23 -25.31 31.64
N ALA A 164 36.10 -24.29 32.51
CA ALA A 164 36.72 -24.31 33.83
C ALA A 164 36.25 -25.49 34.70
N TYR A 165 34.95 -25.83 34.65
CA TYR A 165 34.43 -27.02 35.31
C TYR A 165 35.02 -28.31 34.73
N ASN A 166 35.04 -28.43 33.40
CA ASN A 166 35.58 -29.62 32.71
C ASN A 166 37.06 -29.85 33.03
N ASP A 167 37.86 -28.80 33.09
CA ASP A 167 39.28 -28.88 33.45
C ASP A 167 39.48 -29.44 34.86
N LEU A 168 38.66 -29.01 35.83
CA LEU A 168 38.69 -29.53 37.20
C LEU A 168 38.28 -31.01 37.26
N VAL A 169 37.26 -31.42 36.50
CA VAL A 169 36.83 -32.83 36.41
C VAL A 169 37.94 -33.69 35.80
N LEU A 170 38.60 -33.22 34.74
CA LEU A 170 39.74 -33.92 34.14
C LEU A 170 40.90 -34.08 35.12
N GLU A 171 41.19 -33.04 35.90
CA GLU A 171 42.22 -33.10 36.92
C GLU A 171 41.87 -34.08 38.05
N ARG A 172 40.60 -34.10 38.49
CA ARG A 172 40.14 -35.07 39.48
C ARG A 172 40.26 -36.51 38.98
N ASN A 173 39.96 -36.75 37.71
CA ASN A 173 40.11 -38.05 37.08
C ASN A 173 41.57 -38.52 36.95
N ARG A 174 42.53 -37.59 36.95
CA ARG A 174 43.97 -37.91 37.02
C ARG A 174 44.38 -38.22 38.46
N LEU A 175 44.01 -37.35 39.39
CA LEU A 175 44.37 -37.49 40.80
C LEU A 175 43.77 -38.77 41.43
N SER A 176 42.57 -39.17 41.04
CA SER A 176 41.88 -40.36 41.56
C SER A 176 42.59 -41.68 41.23
N ARG A 177 43.51 -41.67 40.24
CA ARG A 177 44.34 -42.83 39.91
C ARG A 177 45.44 -43.09 40.92
N ILE A 178 45.81 -42.08 41.72
CA ILE A 178 46.98 -42.12 42.61
C ILE A 178 46.67 -41.71 44.05
N ALA A 179 45.51 -41.09 44.31
CA ALA A 179 45.10 -40.61 45.63
C ALA A 179 43.70 -41.10 46.00
N SER A 180 43.54 -41.52 47.26
CA SER A 180 42.23 -41.90 47.82
C SER A 180 41.34 -40.68 48.06
N SER A 181 40.04 -40.91 48.23
CA SER A 181 39.04 -39.89 48.58
C SER A 181 39.32 -39.16 49.90
N SER A 182 40.14 -39.75 50.79
CA SER A 182 40.56 -39.16 52.07
C SER A 182 41.75 -38.19 51.96
N ASN A 183 42.37 -38.06 50.78
CA ASN A 183 43.49 -37.13 50.57
C ASN A 183 42.99 -35.67 50.58
N GLN A 184 43.68 -34.77 51.30
CA GLN A 184 43.26 -33.37 51.42
C GLN A 184 43.14 -32.65 50.06
N SER A 185 44.08 -32.88 49.14
CA SER A 185 44.04 -32.29 47.80
C SER A 185 42.85 -32.78 46.98
N MET A 186 42.40 -34.02 47.21
CA MET A 186 41.20 -34.58 46.58
C MET A 186 39.93 -33.90 47.13
N ILE A 187 39.86 -33.69 48.44
CA ILE A 187 38.75 -33.00 49.10
C ILE A 187 38.63 -31.56 48.57
N ASP A 188 39.74 -30.82 48.53
CA ASP A 188 39.77 -29.44 48.04
C ASP A 188 39.35 -29.36 46.56
N LEU A 189 39.79 -30.32 45.74
CA LEU A 189 39.41 -30.40 44.33
C LEU A 189 37.92 -30.69 44.14
N ASN A 190 37.35 -31.61 44.92
CA ASN A 190 35.91 -31.91 44.88
C ASN A 190 35.06 -30.69 45.28
N ASN A 191 35.48 -29.95 46.31
CA ASN A 191 34.80 -28.72 46.73
C ASN A 191 34.82 -27.66 45.61
N ARG A 192 35.94 -27.52 44.88
CA ARG A 192 36.05 -26.61 43.72
C ARG A 192 35.17 -27.07 42.55
N ILE A 193 35.08 -28.37 42.30
CA ILE A 193 34.20 -28.93 41.26
C ILE A 193 32.74 -28.63 41.60
N GLU A 194 32.32 -28.84 42.84
CA GLU A 194 30.95 -28.56 43.27
C GLU A 194 30.60 -27.06 43.15
N SER A 195 31.51 -26.18 43.59
CA SER A 195 31.30 -24.72 43.47
C SER A 195 31.20 -24.26 42.01
N THR A 196 32.06 -24.79 41.13
CA THR A 196 32.04 -24.44 39.70
C THR A 196 30.84 -25.05 38.97
N PHE A 197 30.43 -26.26 39.33
CA PHE A 197 29.21 -26.90 38.82
C PHE A 197 27.95 -26.09 39.17
N ASN A 198 27.82 -25.65 40.42
CA ASN A 198 26.71 -24.80 40.85
C ASN A 198 26.70 -23.44 40.13
N SER A 199 27.88 -22.90 39.83
CA SER A 199 28.03 -21.68 39.04
C SER A 199 27.56 -21.89 37.60
N VAL A 200 27.98 -22.99 36.95
CA VAL A 200 27.52 -23.37 35.60
C VAL A 200 26.01 -23.59 35.57
N LYS A 201 25.44 -24.30 36.54
CA LYS A 201 24.00 -24.52 36.66
C LYS A 201 23.22 -23.20 36.75
N SER A 202 23.71 -22.28 37.57
CA SER A 202 23.10 -20.95 37.71
C SER A 202 23.24 -20.12 36.42
N GLY A 203 24.40 -20.19 35.77
CA GLY A 203 24.66 -19.56 34.48
C GLY A 203 23.72 -20.05 33.38
N LEU A 204 23.55 -21.38 33.26
CA LEU A 204 22.62 -22.01 32.31
C LEU A 204 21.18 -21.57 32.55
N GLN A 205 20.74 -21.53 33.80
CA GLN A 205 19.39 -21.11 34.15
C GLN A 205 19.16 -19.63 33.81
N ASN A 206 20.14 -18.77 34.09
CA ASN A 206 20.06 -17.34 33.77
C ASN A 206 20.04 -17.10 32.26
N GLU A 207 20.93 -17.77 31.51
CA GLU A 207 20.97 -17.67 30.06
C GLU A 207 19.67 -18.14 29.42
N LYS A 208 19.12 -19.26 29.91
CA LYS A 208 17.80 -19.76 29.48
C LYS A 208 16.70 -18.70 29.69
N ASN A 209 16.65 -18.10 30.88
CA ASN A 209 15.65 -17.08 31.20
C ASN A 209 15.82 -15.83 30.31
N ASN A 210 17.05 -15.41 30.04
CA ASN A 210 17.34 -14.28 29.14
C ASN A 210 16.87 -14.56 27.72
N LEU A 211 17.16 -15.75 27.19
CA LEU A 211 16.71 -16.19 25.87
C LEU A 211 15.17 -16.27 25.78
N GLU A 212 14.50 -16.69 26.85
CA GLU A 212 13.03 -16.71 26.91
C GLU A 212 12.43 -15.29 26.85
N ILE A 213 13.02 -14.32 27.54
CA ILE A 213 12.63 -12.90 27.47
C ILE A 213 12.85 -12.39 26.04
N GLN A 214 14.01 -12.64 25.47
CA GLN A 214 14.35 -12.23 24.11
C GLN A 214 13.39 -12.82 23.08
N GLN A 215 13.02 -14.10 23.20
CA GLN A 215 12.03 -14.74 22.34
C GLN A 215 10.65 -14.09 22.43
N ARG A 216 10.23 -13.72 23.64
CA ARG A 216 8.94 -13.04 23.86
C ARG A 216 8.92 -11.68 23.17
N ASP A 217 9.99 -10.91 23.31
CA ASP A 217 10.12 -9.59 22.69
C ASP A 217 10.17 -9.68 21.16
N ILE A 218 10.99 -10.59 20.62
CA ILE A 218 11.09 -10.85 19.18
C ILE A 218 9.74 -11.33 18.63
N SER A 219 9.03 -12.21 19.34
CA SER A 219 7.71 -12.69 18.92
C SER A 219 6.70 -11.54 18.88
N ALA A 220 6.70 -10.65 19.87
CA ALA A 220 5.85 -9.46 19.88
C ALA A 220 6.18 -8.50 18.72
N MET A 221 7.46 -8.35 18.35
CA MET A 221 7.87 -7.60 17.16
C MET A 221 7.40 -8.29 15.87
N TYR A 222 7.57 -9.61 15.78
CA TYR A 222 7.17 -10.43 14.63
C TYR A 222 5.66 -10.33 14.34
N TYR A 223 4.82 -10.44 15.38
CA TYR A 223 3.38 -10.30 15.23
C TYR A 223 2.96 -8.88 14.84
N ARG A 224 3.60 -7.86 15.41
CA ARG A 224 3.35 -6.46 15.02
C ARG A 224 3.71 -6.19 13.56
N ASN A 225 4.85 -6.68 13.09
CA ASN A 225 5.24 -6.53 11.68
C ASN A 225 4.30 -7.29 10.74
N ASN A 226 3.93 -8.52 11.08
CA ASN A 226 2.97 -9.29 10.28
C ASN A 226 1.57 -8.67 10.25
N ALA A 227 1.15 -7.98 11.32
CA ALA A 227 -0.11 -7.25 11.32
C ALA A 227 -0.04 -6.03 10.38
N ARG A 228 1.09 -5.30 10.37
CA ARG A 228 1.32 -4.19 9.45
C ARG A 228 1.34 -4.65 7.99
N ILE A 229 2.08 -5.72 7.66
CA ILE A 229 2.11 -6.27 6.29
C ILE A 229 0.71 -6.67 5.81
N ARG A 230 -0.08 -7.32 6.67
CA ARG A 230 -1.47 -7.69 6.34
C ARG A 230 -2.39 -6.49 6.11
N ALA A 231 -2.04 -5.30 6.61
CA ALA A 231 -2.81 -4.08 6.39
C ALA A 231 -2.48 -3.39 5.05
N ILE A 232 -1.32 -3.66 4.44
CA ILE A 232 -0.86 -2.99 3.21
C ILE A 232 -1.83 -3.17 2.02
N PRO A 233 -2.35 -4.38 1.70
CA PRO A 233 -3.27 -4.53 0.57
C PRO A 233 -4.60 -3.78 0.73
N ARG A 234 -4.99 -3.45 1.97
CA ARG A 234 -6.17 -2.60 2.23
C ARG A 234 -5.88 -1.13 1.94
N GLN A 235 -4.63 -0.71 2.10
CA GLN A 235 -4.19 0.66 1.85
C GLN A 235 -3.97 0.94 0.35
N GLU A 236 -3.62 -0.07 -0.46
CA GLU A 236 -3.48 0.07 -1.93
C GLU A 236 -4.81 0.23 -2.67
N ARG A 237 -5.94 -0.14 -2.05
CA ARG A 237 -7.28 -0.12 -2.69
C ARG A 237 -8.02 1.21 -2.52
N VAL A 238 -7.43 2.19 -1.85
CA VAL A 238 -8.00 3.51 -1.54
C VAL A 238 -7.16 4.57 -2.23
#